data_AF-D8SDL5-F1
#
_entry.id   AF-D8SDL5-F1
#
_cell.length_a   1.000
_cell.length_b   1.000
_cell.length_c   1.000
_cell.angle_alpha   90.00
_cell.angle_beta   90.00
_cell.angle_gamma   90.00
#
_symmetry.space_group_name_H-M   'P 1'
#
loop_
_entity.id
_entity.type
_entity.pdbx_description
1 polymer ?
#
loop_
_entity_poly.entity_id
_entity_poly.type
_entity_poly.pdbx_seq_one_letter_code
_entity_poly.pdbx_strand_id
1 'polypeptide(L)'
;MAQVPEECFGKARGYLTKDAPGQGLAAISDEHRTESGKMLLENAKDMLWALLFGDAESSVNLDRDQRELLSLTVPQKKAYAFNFFQVVTEVGVSGTRRDPDNVRNDIGAHNILLQIEFGDTSSELVGDGIMVCIHLINLLQVNEQVLYARMSNVEQSTLLTSLHFQK
;
A
#
# COMPACT_ATOMS: atom_id res chain seq x y z
N MET A 1 23.45 13.29 -23.17
CA MET A 1 23.16 12.66 -21.86
C MET A 1 22.54 13.74 -20.99
N ALA A 2 21.22 13.68 -20.78
CA ALA A 2 20.54 14.65 -19.92
C ALA A 2 20.75 14.25 -18.46
N GLN A 3 21.32 15.16 -17.67
CA GLN A 3 21.39 15.03 -16.21
C GLN A 3 19.97 15.10 -15.67
N VAL A 4 19.55 14.05 -14.95
CA VAL A 4 18.29 14.03 -14.21
C VAL A 4 18.44 14.99 -13.01
N PRO A 5 17.53 15.95 -12.80
CA PRO A 5 17.63 16.93 -11.71
C PRO A 5 17.68 16.27 -10.33
N GLU A 6 18.51 16.80 -9.42
CA GLU A 6 18.69 16.30 -8.05
C GLU A 6 17.41 16.28 -7.20
N GLU A 7 16.36 16.99 -7.61
CA GLU A 7 15.10 17.11 -6.89
C GLU A 7 14.25 15.82 -6.89
N CYS A 8 14.51 14.89 -7.81
CA CYS A 8 13.79 13.61 -7.86
C CYS A 8 14.21 12.61 -6.75
N PHE A 9 15.27 12.90 -5.98
CA PHE A 9 15.80 12.00 -4.95
C PHE A 9 15.33 12.32 -3.52
N GLY A 10 14.45 13.30 -3.33
CA GLY A 10 14.26 13.98 -2.04
C GLY A 10 13.75 13.15 -0.85
N LYS A 11 13.13 11.97 -1.03
CA LYS A 11 12.38 11.30 0.06
C LYS A 11 12.94 9.95 0.53
N ALA A 12 13.86 9.32 -0.20
CA ALA A 12 14.47 8.03 0.17
C ALA A 12 16.01 8.05 0.10
N ARG A 13 16.62 9.23 0.27
CA ARG A 13 18.08 9.42 0.25
C ARG A 13 18.75 8.48 1.26
N GLY A 14 19.71 7.70 0.78
CA GLY A 14 20.44 6.72 1.58
C GLY A 14 19.83 5.31 1.60
N TYR A 15 18.58 5.14 1.13
CA TYR A 15 17.92 3.84 1.02
C TYR A 15 17.92 3.29 -0.40
N LEU A 16 17.95 4.17 -1.41
CA LEU A 16 18.03 3.81 -2.83
C LEU A 16 19.43 4.06 -3.39
N THR A 17 19.79 3.28 -4.41
CA THR A 17 21.01 3.51 -5.19
C THR A 17 20.82 4.69 -6.16
N LYS A 18 21.92 5.19 -6.75
CA LYS A 18 21.88 6.38 -7.63
C LYS A 18 21.21 6.11 -8.98
N ASP A 19 21.16 4.85 -9.39
CA ASP A 19 20.56 4.34 -10.62
C ASP A 19 19.09 3.95 -10.44
N ALA A 20 18.52 4.09 -9.23
CA ALA A 20 17.10 3.88 -9.01
C ALA A 20 16.24 4.75 -9.94
N PRO A 21 15.15 4.21 -10.52
CA PRO A 21 14.30 4.97 -11.42
C PRO A 21 13.59 6.09 -10.66
N GLY A 22 13.45 7.24 -11.32
CA GLY A 22 12.71 8.38 -10.78
C GLY A 22 11.25 8.04 -10.43
N GLN A 23 10.69 8.76 -9.46
CA GLN A 23 9.34 8.48 -8.96
C GLN A 23 8.27 8.64 -10.05
N GLY A 24 7.34 7.67 -10.12
CA GLY A 24 6.32 7.54 -11.16
C GLY A 24 6.75 6.72 -12.38
N LEU A 25 8.01 6.26 -12.44
CA LEU A 25 8.50 5.43 -13.53
C LEU A 25 8.34 3.94 -13.20
N ALA A 26 9.40 3.15 -13.34
CA ALA A 26 9.40 1.74 -13.00
C ALA A 26 9.31 1.52 -11.48
N ALA A 27 8.82 0.36 -11.07
CA ALA A 27 8.95 -0.10 -9.69
C ALA A 27 10.43 -0.23 -9.29
N ILE A 28 10.73 -0.07 -8.00
CA ILE A 28 12.09 -0.25 -7.47
C ILE A 28 12.35 -1.75 -7.23
N SER A 29 13.15 -2.36 -8.09
CA SER A 29 13.67 -3.72 -7.90
C SER A 29 14.75 -3.78 -6.79
N ASP A 30 15.13 -4.99 -6.38
CA ASP A 30 16.12 -5.20 -5.31
C ASP A 30 17.50 -4.62 -5.61
N GLU A 31 17.89 -4.57 -6.89
CA GLU A 31 19.18 -4.02 -7.32
C GLU A 31 19.28 -2.51 -7.13
N HIS A 32 18.14 -1.81 -7.09
CA HIS A 32 18.05 -0.37 -6.91
C HIS A 32 17.94 0.05 -5.43
N ARG A 33 18.03 -0.92 -4.50
CA ARG A 33 17.97 -0.69 -3.05
C ARG A 33 19.31 -0.97 -2.40
N THR A 34 19.71 -0.07 -1.50
CA THR A 34 20.78 -0.34 -0.54
C THR A 34 20.34 -1.42 0.46
N GLU A 35 21.28 -1.98 1.22
CA GLU A 35 20.95 -2.97 2.25
C GLU A 35 19.97 -2.41 3.29
N SER A 36 20.21 -1.18 3.77
CA SER A 36 19.29 -0.47 4.67
C SER A 36 17.91 -0.27 4.04
N GLY A 37 17.84 -0.03 2.73
CA GLY A 37 16.58 0.11 2.00
C GLY A 37 15.81 -1.21 1.90
N LYS A 38 16.52 -2.34 1.73
CA LYS A 38 15.91 -3.67 1.76
C LYS A 38 15.34 -3.99 3.14
N MET A 39 16.14 -3.79 4.20
CA MET A 39 15.70 -4.00 5.58
C MET A 39 14.48 -3.15 5.92
N LEU A 40 14.48 -1.86 5.53
CA LEU A 40 13.36 -0.97 5.79
C LEU A 40 12.08 -1.40 5.05
N LEU A 41 12.21 -1.86 3.80
CA LEU A 41 11.06 -2.37 3.03
C LEU A 41 10.46 -3.61 3.68
N GLU A 42 11.29 -4.58 4.08
CA GLU A 42 10.82 -5.80 4.75
C GLU A 42 10.15 -5.46 6.09
N ASN A 43 10.77 -4.62 6.92
CA ASN A 43 10.15 -4.17 8.18
C ASN A 43 8.81 -3.45 7.96
N ALA A 44 8.69 -2.64 6.89
CA ALA A 44 7.44 -1.98 6.56
C ALA A 44 6.34 -2.96 6.14
N LYS A 45 6.70 -4.05 5.43
CA LYS A 45 5.76 -5.11 5.05
C LYS A 45 5.34 -5.96 6.25
N ASP A 46 6.30 -6.35 7.09
CA ASP A 46 6.03 -7.10 8.32
C ASP A 46 5.14 -6.31 9.27
N MET A 47 5.43 -5.02 9.44
CA MET A 47 4.60 -4.12 10.23
C MET A 47 3.21 -3.96 9.63
N LEU A 48 3.09 -3.75 8.32
CA LEU A 48 1.79 -3.66 7.66
C LEU A 48 0.98 -4.96 7.83
N TRP A 49 1.63 -6.11 7.70
CA TRP A 49 1.01 -7.41 7.95
C TRP A 49 0.53 -7.53 9.39
N ALA A 50 1.37 -7.20 10.37
CA ALA A 50 1.02 -7.24 11.80
C ALA A 50 -0.12 -6.27 12.15
N LEU A 51 -0.14 -5.08 11.55
CA LEU A 51 -1.23 -4.12 11.75
C LEU A 51 -2.55 -4.59 11.13
N LEU A 52 -2.52 -5.28 9.99
CA LEU A 52 -3.74 -5.77 9.33
C LEU A 52 -4.27 -7.07 9.92
N PHE A 53 -3.37 -8.00 10.26
CA PHE A 53 -3.73 -9.39 10.58
C PHE A 53 -3.26 -9.84 11.96
N GLY A 54 -2.44 -9.06 12.65
CA GLY A 54 -1.87 -9.43 13.92
C GLY A 54 -2.90 -9.51 15.04
N ASP A 55 -2.74 -10.55 15.84
CA ASP A 55 -3.56 -10.97 16.97
C ASP A 55 -2.67 -11.53 18.11
N ALA A 56 -3.32 -12.07 19.15
CA ALA A 56 -2.61 -12.63 20.30
C ALA A 56 -1.67 -13.80 19.94
N GLU A 57 -2.00 -14.61 18.92
CA GLU A 57 -1.15 -15.73 18.47
C GLU A 57 0.13 -15.23 17.82
N SER A 58 0.07 -14.08 17.15
CA SER A 58 1.20 -13.36 16.57
C SER A 58 1.83 -12.30 17.50
N SER A 59 1.51 -12.35 18.80
CA SER A 59 2.01 -11.43 19.83
C SER A 59 1.65 -9.95 19.61
N VAL A 60 0.59 -9.68 18.87
CA VAL A 60 0.02 -8.34 18.68
C VAL A 60 -1.18 -8.19 19.60
N ASN A 61 -1.05 -7.35 20.62
CA ASN A 61 -2.14 -7.05 21.56
C ASN A 61 -2.51 -5.56 21.46
N LEU A 62 -3.50 -5.27 20.64
CA LEU A 62 -4.05 -3.93 20.42
C LEU A 62 -5.54 -3.96 20.74
N ASP A 63 -6.02 -2.98 21.50
CA ASP A 63 -7.43 -2.85 21.84
C ASP A 63 -8.20 -2.24 20.65
N ARG A 64 -8.57 -3.10 19.71
CA ARG A 64 -9.23 -2.72 18.46
C ARG A 64 -10.75 -2.67 18.66
N ASP A 65 -11.27 -1.48 18.91
CA ASP A 65 -12.69 -1.21 19.18
C ASP A 65 -13.45 -0.58 17.99
N GLN A 66 -12.74 -0.21 16.93
CA GLN A 66 -13.30 0.31 15.68
C GLN A 66 -13.13 -0.69 14.53
N ARG A 67 -13.97 -0.59 13.51
CA ARG A 67 -13.83 -1.34 12.25
C ARG A 67 -13.77 -0.40 11.07
N GLU A 68 -12.74 -0.57 10.26
CA GLU A 68 -12.49 0.26 9.10
C GLU A 68 -12.23 -0.58 7.85
N LEU A 69 -12.43 0.05 6.70
CA LEU A 69 -12.12 -0.48 5.39
C LEU A 69 -10.99 0.36 4.78
N LEU A 70 -9.84 -0.28 4.56
CA LEU A 70 -8.76 0.24 3.74
C LEU A 70 -9.06 -0.06 2.27
N SER A 71 -9.03 0.96 1.43
CA SER A 71 -9.10 0.86 -0.03
C SER A 71 -7.83 1.44 -0.64
N LEU A 72 -7.07 0.62 -1.37
CA LEU A 72 -5.78 0.97 -1.97
C LEU A 72 -5.82 0.70 -3.48
N THR A 73 -5.60 1.73 -4.29
CA THR A 73 -5.53 1.59 -5.75
C THR A 73 -4.09 1.55 -6.21
N VAL A 74 -3.68 0.47 -6.87
CA VAL A 74 -2.30 0.23 -7.30
C VAL A 74 -2.27 -0.12 -8.79
N PRO A 75 -1.29 0.34 -9.58
CA PRO A 75 -1.10 -0.18 -10.93
C PRO A 75 -0.87 -1.69 -10.91
N GLN A 76 -1.58 -2.42 -11.77
CA GLN A 76 -1.60 -3.89 -11.82
C GLN A 76 -0.18 -4.48 -11.88
N LYS A 77 0.70 -3.88 -12.71
CA LYS A 77 2.09 -4.31 -12.88
C LYS A 77 2.94 -4.18 -11.61
N LYS A 78 2.47 -3.43 -10.60
CA LYS A 78 3.16 -3.11 -9.34
C LYS A 78 2.44 -3.67 -8.12
N ALA A 79 1.24 -4.24 -8.31
CA ALA A 79 0.41 -4.80 -7.24
C ALA A 79 1.11 -5.93 -6.48
N TYR A 80 2.10 -6.59 -7.09
CA TYR A 80 2.91 -7.63 -6.45
C TYR A 80 3.59 -7.17 -5.15
N ALA A 81 3.80 -5.86 -4.98
CA ALA A 81 4.33 -5.28 -3.74
C ALA A 81 3.42 -5.54 -2.52
N PHE A 82 2.14 -5.85 -2.74
CA PHE A 82 1.13 -6.09 -1.72
C PHE A 82 0.53 -7.51 -1.78
N ASN A 83 1.21 -8.48 -2.39
CA ASN A 83 0.69 -9.86 -2.54
C ASN A 83 0.32 -10.57 -1.21
N PHE A 84 0.78 -10.07 -0.07
CA PHE A 84 0.40 -10.57 1.26
C PHE A 84 -0.99 -10.12 1.72
N PHE A 85 -1.65 -9.20 1.01
CA PHE A 85 -3.09 -8.95 1.16
C PHE A 85 -3.86 -10.16 0.61
N GLN A 86 -4.02 -11.22 1.41
CA GLN A 86 -4.72 -12.45 0.98
C GLN A 86 -6.26 -12.39 1.06
N VAL A 87 -6.85 -11.21 1.29
CA VAL A 87 -8.31 -11.03 1.21
C VAL A 87 -8.55 -9.82 0.32
N VAL A 88 -8.80 -10.05 -0.97
CA VAL A 88 -9.06 -8.97 -1.91
C VAL A 88 -10.17 -9.40 -2.86
N THR A 89 -11.26 -8.64 -2.82
CA THR A 89 -12.17 -8.57 -3.96
C THR A 89 -11.44 -7.79 -5.05
N GLU A 90 -10.77 -8.49 -5.97
CA GLU A 90 -10.09 -7.85 -7.11
C GLU A 90 -11.16 -7.30 -8.07
N VAL A 91 -11.54 -6.04 -7.91
CA VAL A 91 -12.35 -5.34 -8.90
C VAL A 91 -11.40 -4.63 -9.85
N GLY A 92 -11.33 -5.11 -11.09
CA GLY A 92 -10.57 -4.41 -12.15
C GLY A 92 -11.16 -3.02 -12.38
N VAL A 93 -10.45 -1.97 -11.96
CA VAL A 93 -10.88 -0.58 -12.19
C VAL A 93 -10.04 0.00 -13.31
N SER A 94 -10.66 0.22 -14.47
CA SER A 94 -10.07 1.00 -15.55
C SER A 94 -10.08 2.47 -15.16
N GLY A 95 -8.94 3.01 -14.72
CA GLY A 95 -8.80 4.44 -14.39
C GLY A 95 -8.72 5.29 -15.66
N THR A 96 -9.68 6.19 -15.87
CA THR A 96 -9.65 7.23 -16.93
C THR A 96 -9.07 8.56 -16.42
N ARG A 97 -8.05 8.53 -15.55
CA ARG A 97 -7.46 9.76 -15.03
C ARG A 97 -6.55 10.39 -16.09
N ARG A 98 -7.04 11.43 -16.76
CA ARG A 98 -6.22 12.27 -17.64
C ARG A 98 -5.40 13.23 -16.78
N ASP A 99 -4.08 13.06 -16.84
CA ASP A 99 -3.11 14.05 -16.38
C ASP A 99 -3.22 15.32 -17.27
N PRO A 100 -3.46 16.52 -16.71
CA PRO A 100 -3.48 17.76 -17.48
C PRO A 100 -2.11 18.10 -18.10
N ASP A 101 -1.01 17.65 -17.48
CA ASP A 101 0.34 18.12 -17.79
C ASP A 101 1.17 17.11 -18.60
N ASN A 102 0.63 15.91 -18.86
CA ASN A 102 1.27 14.85 -19.66
C ASN A 102 2.69 14.47 -19.17
N VAL A 103 2.94 14.60 -17.85
CA VAL A 103 4.21 14.24 -17.18
C VAL A 103 4.14 12.84 -16.56
N ARG A 104 2.93 12.28 -16.43
CA ARG A 104 2.69 11.01 -15.75
C ARG A 104 2.70 9.82 -16.69
N ASN A 105 3.09 8.68 -16.14
CA ASN A 105 2.92 7.36 -16.74
C ASN A 105 1.43 6.89 -16.67
N ASP A 106 0.49 7.82 -16.85
CA ASP A 106 -0.96 7.60 -16.74
C ASP A 106 -1.61 7.22 -18.08
N ILE A 107 -0.83 6.76 -19.06
CA ILE A 107 -1.37 6.24 -20.32
C ILE A 107 -1.91 4.83 -20.06
N GLY A 108 -3.16 4.74 -19.61
CA GLY A 108 -3.98 3.53 -19.69
C GLY A 108 -3.49 2.32 -18.87
N ALA A 109 -2.76 2.54 -17.78
CA ALA A 109 -2.34 1.44 -16.90
C ALA A 109 -3.57 0.82 -16.20
N HIS A 110 -3.77 -0.49 -16.38
CA HIS A 110 -4.75 -1.25 -15.60
C HIS A 110 -4.41 -1.12 -14.12
N ASN A 111 -5.38 -0.70 -13.30
CA ASN A 111 -5.23 -0.62 -11.86
C ASN A 111 -5.99 -1.77 -11.19
N ILE A 112 -5.51 -2.17 -10.02
CA ILE A 112 -6.19 -3.08 -9.11
C ILE A 112 -6.62 -2.26 -7.89
N LEU A 113 -7.86 -2.46 -7.46
CA LEU A 113 -8.34 -1.99 -6.18
C LEU A 113 -8.18 -3.12 -5.15
N LEU A 114 -7.33 -2.90 -4.15
CA LEU A 114 -7.17 -3.75 -2.99
C LEU A 114 -8.06 -3.22 -1.87
N GLN A 115 -8.90 -4.07 -1.28
CA GLN A 115 -9.76 -3.70 -0.16
C GLN A 115 -9.60 -4.70 0.98
N ILE A 116 -9.38 -4.20 2.18
CA ILE A 116 -9.29 -5.01 3.39
C ILE A 116 -9.98 -4.30 4.54
N GLU A 117 -10.74 -5.05 5.31
CA GLU A 117 -11.26 -4.56 6.57
C GLU A 117 -10.28 -4.87 7.70
N PHE A 118 -10.11 -3.93 8.60
CA PHE A 118 -9.22 -4.06 9.75
C PHE A 118 -9.86 -3.44 10.99
N GLY A 119 -9.44 -3.92 12.16
CA GLY A 119 -9.82 -3.31 13.43
C GLY A 119 -8.85 -2.18 13.78
N ASP A 120 -9.35 -1.02 14.18
CA ASP A 120 -8.53 0.08 14.69
C ASP A 120 -8.85 0.34 16.18
N THR A 121 -7.94 1.05 16.83
CA THR A 121 -8.13 1.65 18.14
C THR A 121 -8.93 2.95 18.02
N SER A 122 -9.59 3.38 19.09
CA SER A 122 -10.20 4.71 19.21
C SER A 122 -9.24 5.89 19.02
N SER A 123 -7.92 5.65 19.09
CA SER A 123 -6.87 6.62 18.80
C SER A 123 -6.36 6.59 17.35
N GLU A 124 -6.96 5.79 16.46
CA GLU A 124 -6.57 5.62 15.05
C GLU A 124 -5.11 5.14 14.83
N LEU A 125 -4.51 4.55 15.88
CA LEU A 125 -3.11 4.14 15.89
C LEU A 125 -2.80 3.09 14.81
N VAL A 126 -3.73 2.18 14.53
CA VAL A 126 -3.54 1.14 13.51
C VAL A 126 -3.60 1.77 12.13
N GLY A 127 -4.60 2.61 11.87
CA GLY A 127 -4.75 3.36 10.62
C GLY A 127 -3.51 4.20 10.31
N ASP A 128 -3.02 4.98 11.27
CA ASP A 128 -1.80 5.78 11.11
C ASP A 128 -0.59 4.91 10.76
N GLY A 129 -0.40 3.79 11.47
CA GLY A 129 0.67 2.84 11.19
C GLY A 129 0.58 2.24 9.78
N ILE A 130 -0.62 1.86 9.35
CA ILE A 130 -0.88 1.32 8.01
C ILE A 130 -0.50 2.36 6.95
N MET A 131 -0.90 3.61 7.11
CA MET A 131 -0.60 4.69 6.15
C MET A 131 0.90 4.95 6.03
N VAL A 132 1.63 4.94 7.14
CA VAL A 132 3.10 5.04 7.14
C VAL A 132 3.74 3.88 6.39
N CYS A 133 3.30 2.64 6.65
CA CYS A 133 3.86 1.46 5.98
C CYS A 133 3.59 1.48 4.46
N ILE A 134 2.36 1.81 4.04
CA ILE A 134 2.01 1.96 2.62
C ILE A 134 2.88 3.05 1.97
N HIS A 135 3.12 4.17 2.67
CA HIS A 135 3.98 5.22 2.17
C HIS A 135 5.43 4.74 1.96
N LEU A 136 5.98 4.01 2.92
CA LEU A 136 7.33 3.44 2.82
C LEU A 136 7.44 2.43 1.68
N ILE A 137 6.47 1.53 1.54
CA ILE A 137 6.39 0.57 0.43
C ILE A 137 6.29 1.31 -0.92
N ASN A 138 5.58 2.44 -0.97
CA ASN A 138 5.53 3.27 -2.17
C ASN A 138 6.91 3.85 -2.51
N LEU A 139 7.64 4.38 -1.53
CA LEU A 139 8.96 4.97 -1.77
C LEU A 139 10.03 3.92 -2.14
N LEU A 140 9.90 2.68 -1.65
CA LEU A 140 10.94 1.66 -1.73
C LEU A 140 10.65 0.53 -2.72
N GLN A 141 9.43 0.42 -3.25
CA GLN A 141 9.05 -0.64 -4.18
C GLN A 141 8.07 -0.19 -5.27
N VAL A 142 6.91 0.38 -4.93
CA VAL A 142 5.86 0.70 -5.94
C VAL A 142 6.29 1.88 -6.83
N ASN A 143 6.88 2.91 -6.22
CA ASN A 143 7.42 4.10 -6.88
C ASN A 143 6.38 4.93 -7.64
N GLU A 144 5.20 5.17 -7.08
CA GLU A 144 4.21 6.08 -7.67
C GLU A 144 4.38 7.50 -7.13
N GLN A 145 4.18 8.50 -7.98
CA GLN A 145 4.10 9.90 -7.55
C GLN A 145 2.84 10.14 -6.69
N VAL A 146 1.74 9.49 -7.06
CA VAL A 146 0.47 9.53 -6.35
C VAL A 146 -0.04 8.11 -6.18
N LEU A 147 0.10 7.56 -4.98
CA LEU A 147 -0.53 6.30 -4.59
C LEU A 147 -1.80 6.61 -3.81
N TYR A 148 -2.95 6.11 -4.27
CA TYR A 148 -4.23 6.40 -3.64
C TYR A 148 -4.57 5.33 -2.60
N ALA A 149 -4.58 5.72 -1.33
CA ALA A 149 -5.09 4.94 -0.21
C ALA A 149 -6.18 5.75 0.51
N ARG A 150 -7.22 5.06 0.96
CA ARG A 150 -8.33 5.65 1.70
C ARG A 150 -8.76 4.70 2.81
N MET A 151 -9.02 5.25 3.98
CA MET A 151 -9.71 4.58 5.07
C MET A 151 -11.15 5.10 5.18
N SER A 152 -12.06 4.23 5.58
CA SER A 152 -13.46 4.57 5.82
C SER A 152 -14.04 3.67 6.90
N ASN A 153 -14.85 4.24 7.79
CA ASN A 153 -15.52 3.49 8.82
C ASN A 153 -16.55 2.51 8.22
N VAL A 154 -16.62 1.29 8.75
CA VAL A 154 -17.61 0.28 8.35
C VAL A 154 -18.79 0.38 9.32
N GLU A 155 -19.72 1.30 9.04
CA GLU A 155 -20.87 1.57 9.93
C GLU A 155 -21.80 0.37 10.09
N GLN A 156 -21.97 -0.44 9.04
CA GLN A 156 -22.75 -1.68 9.07
C GLN A 156 -22.17 -2.69 8.08
N SER A 157 -21.95 -3.90 8.56
CA SER A 157 -21.76 -5.07 7.69
C SER A 157 -22.44 -6.28 8.33
N THR A 158 -23.06 -7.10 7.49
CA THR A 158 -23.74 -8.30 7.93
C THR A 158 -22.92 -9.50 7.49
N LEU A 159 -22.34 -10.22 8.45
CA LEU A 159 -21.74 -11.51 8.17
C LEU A 159 -22.85 -12.57 8.13
N LEU A 160 -23.19 -13.04 6.93
CA LEU A 160 -24.10 -14.18 6.79
C LEU A 160 -23.31 -15.47 6.99
N THR A 161 -23.53 -16.15 8.12
CA THR A 161 -22.98 -17.48 8.38
C THR A 161 -24.03 -18.56 8.07
N SER A 162 -23.60 -19.82 7.96
CA SER A 162 -24.50 -20.97 7.70
C SER A 162 -25.60 -21.14 8.76
N LEU A 163 -25.43 -20.56 9.95
CA LEU A 163 -26.44 -20.53 11.01
C LEU A 163 -27.68 -19.69 10.65
N HIS A 164 -27.58 -18.75 9.70
CA HIS A 164 -28.72 -17.93 9.30
C HIS A 164 -29.79 -18.67 8.49
N PHE A 165 -29.50 -19.90 8.05
CA PHE A 165 -30.39 -20.68 7.18
C PHE A 165 -30.93 -21.97 7.82
N GLN A 166 -30.68 -22.22 9.11
CA GLN A 166 -31.34 -23.32 9.81
C GLN A 166 -32.73 -22.86 10.29
N LYS A 167 -33.76 -23.24 9.53
CA LYS A 167 -35.17 -23.22 9.93
C LYS A 167 -35.56 -24.57 10.51
#